data_AF-A0A918EMG1-F1
#
_entry.id   AF-A0A918EMG1-F1
#
_cell.length_a   1.000
_cell.length_b   1.000
_cell.length_c   1.000
_cell.angle_alpha   90.00
_cell.angle_beta   90.00
_cell.angle_gamma   90.00
#
_symmetry.space_group_name_H-M   'P 1'
#
loop_
_entity.id
_entity.type
_entity.pdbx_description
1 polymer ?
#
loop_
_entity_poly.entity_id
_entity_poly.type
_entity_poly.pdbx_seq_one_letter_code
_entity_poly.pdbx_strand_id
1 'polypeptide(L)' 'MAIDHDLEQDKEARGLVNELRILLGSHDIKLPSLGRDYGSPPLITLGNCNLATARALVAVLRRV' A
#
# COMPACT_ATOMS: atom_id res chain seq x y z
N MET A 1 -16.49 19.74 5.62
CA MET A 1 -15.16 19.84 6.28
C MET A 1 -14.64 18.50 6.79
N ALA A 2 -15.38 17.72 7.60
CA ALA A 2 -14.97 16.34 7.94
C ALA A 2 -15.02 15.39 6.72
N ILE A 3 -16.10 15.46 5.95
CA ILE A 3 -16.30 14.63 4.74
C ILE A 3 -15.22 14.89 3.68
N ASP A 4 -14.81 16.14 3.51
CA ASP A 4 -13.74 16.52 2.57
C ASP A 4 -12.37 15.99 3.04
N HIS A 5 -12.13 15.95 4.35
CA HIS A 5 -10.89 15.43 4.93
C HIS A 5 -10.77 13.91 4.76
N ASP A 6 -11.86 13.17 4.96
CA ASP A 6 -11.92 11.72 4.71
C ASP A 6 -11.66 11.38 3.24
N LEU A 7 -12.19 12.17 2.30
CA LEU A 7 -11.95 11.98 0.86
C LEU A 7 -10.50 12.25 0.45
N GLU A 8 -9.85 13.25 1.05
CA GLU A 8 -8.44 13.52 0.79
C GLU A 8 -7.53 12.45 1.42
N GLN A 9 -7.87 11.94 2.61
CA GLN A 9 -7.17 10.82 3.23
C GLN A 9 -7.30 9.53 2.40
N ASP A 10 -8.47 9.24 1.83
CA ASP A 10 -8.68 8.09 0.94
C ASP A 10 -7.88 8.23 -0.37
N LYS A 11 -7.82 9.42 -0.97
CA LYS A 11 -6.96 9.69 -2.13
C LYS A 11 -5.48 9.48 -1.82
N GLU A 12 -5.02 9.98 -0.68
CA GLU A 12 -3.63 9.80 -0.23
C GLU A 12 -3.30 8.31 -0.03
N ALA A 13 -4.20 7.56 0.61
CA ALA A 13 -4.06 6.12 0.81
C ALA A 13 -3.96 5.37 -0.53
N ARG A 14 -4.84 5.67 -1.50
CA ARG A 14 -4.81 5.06 -2.84
C ARG A 14 -3.54 5.40 -3.61
N GLY A 15 -3.07 6.66 -3.51
CA GLY A 15 -1.80 7.09 -4.10
C GLY A 15 -0.61 6.30 -3.56
N LEU A 16 -0.54 6.14 -2.24
CA LEU A 16 0.52 5.41 -1.56
C LEU A 16 0.50 3.90 -1.87
N VAL A 17 -0.70 3.30 -1.96
CA VAL A 17 -0.86 1.91 -2.43
C VAL A 17 -0.28 1.72 -3.83
N ASN A 18 -0.51 2.68 -4.74
CA ASN A 18 0.04 2.59 -6.09
C ASN A 18 1.57 2.75 -6.11
N GLU A 19 2.11 3.69 -5.35
CA GLU A 19 3.56 3.91 -5.20
C GLU A 19 4.26 2.66 -4.65
N LEU A 20 3.70 2.06 -3.59
CA LEU A 20 4.25 0.85 -2.98
C LEU A 20 4.20 -0.33 -3.95
N ARG A 21 3.11 -0.46 -4.73
CA ARG A 21 2.98 -1.52 -5.74
C ARG A 21 4.06 -1.42 -6.82
N ILE A 22 4.34 -0.20 -7.30
CA ILE A 22 5.38 0.05 -8.31
C ILE A 22 6.75 -0.31 -7.73
N LEU A 23 7.04 0.15 -6.51
CA LEU A 23 8.34 -0.04 -5.88
C LEU A 23 8.61 -1.51 -5.51
N LEU A 24 7.62 -2.22 -4.99
CA LEU A 24 7.73 -3.67 -4.78
C LEU A 24 8.02 -4.38 -6.12
N GLY A 25 7.31 -3.99 -7.18
CA GLY A 25 7.54 -4.51 -8.53
C GLY A 25 8.95 -4.26 -9.06
N SER A 26 9.59 -3.13 -8.73
CA SER A 26 10.99 -2.87 -9.13
C SER A 26 12.02 -3.72 -8.38
N HIS A 27 11.64 -4.34 -7.27
CA HIS A 27 12.47 -5.31 -6.54
C HIS A 27 12.04 -6.77 -6.80
N ASP A 28 11.27 -7.03 -7.86
CA ASP A 28 10.68 -8.34 -8.19
C ASP A 28 9.77 -8.92 -7.10
N ILE A 29 9.34 -8.10 -6.13
CA ILE A 29 8.41 -8.48 -5.09
C ILE A 29 6.99 -8.22 -5.59
N LYS A 30 6.23 -9.30 -5.79
CA LYS A 30 4.80 -9.20 -6.07
C LYS A 30 4.02 -9.39 -4.78
N LEU A 31 3.22 -8.38 -4.42
CA LEU A 31 2.23 -8.47 -3.35
C LEU A 31 0.83 -8.51 -3.98
N PRO A 32 0.28 -9.70 -4.30
CA PRO A 32 -0.98 -9.83 -5.05
C PRO A 32 -2.19 -9.30 -4.28
N SER A 33 -2.07 -9.23 -2.96
CA SER A 33 -3.05 -8.70 -2.01
C SER A 33 -3.04 -7.18 -1.88
N LEU A 34 -2.07 -6.47 -2.47
CA LEU A 34 -1.97 -5.03 -2.28
C LEU A 34 -3.15 -4.31 -2.95
N GLY A 35 -4.11 -3.86 -2.15
CA GLY A 35 -5.39 -3.31 -2.62
C GLY A 35 -6.44 -4.37 -3.00
N ARG A 36 -6.28 -5.62 -2.57
CA ARG A 36 -7.26 -6.70 -2.75
C ARG A 36 -7.36 -7.56 -1.49
N ASP A 37 -8.59 -7.86 -1.09
CA ASP A 37 -8.85 -8.69 0.10
C ASP A 37 -8.79 -10.21 -0.19
N TYR A 38 -8.66 -10.63 -1.46
CA TYR A 38 -8.71 -12.04 -1.86
C TYR A 38 -7.93 -12.34 -3.16
N GLY A 39 -7.46 -13.59 -3.30
CA GLY A 39 -6.65 -14.08 -4.43
C GLY A 39 -6.42 -15.60 -4.39
N SER A 40 -5.91 -16.16 -5.49
CA SER A 40 -5.45 -17.56 -5.58
C SER A 40 -3.95 -17.57 -5.96
N PRO A 41 -3.08 -18.22 -5.18
CA PRO A 41 -3.35 -18.94 -3.93
C PRO A 41 -3.88 -18.03 -2.79
N PRO A 42 -4.47 -18.60 -1.72
CA PRO A 42 -5.08 -17.84 -0.64
C PRO A 42 -4.13 -16.81 -0.05
N LEU A 43 -4.63 -15.62 0.20
CA LEU A 43 -3.87 -14.51 0.76
C LEU A 43 -3.96 -14.56 2.29
N ILE A 44 -2.85 -14.29 2.97
CA ILE A 44 -2.83 -14.11 4.42
C ILE A 44 -2.91 -12.61 4.71
N THR A 45 -3.92 -12.18 5.45
CA THR A 45 -4.07 -10.79 5.90
C THR A 45 -3.05 -10.49 6.99
N LEU A 46 -2.05 -9.66 6.66
CA LEU A 46 -1.02 -9.21 7.61
C LEU A 46 -1.46 -7.98 8.45
N GLY A 47 -2.74 -7.61 8.38
CA GLY A 47 -3.34 -6.47 9.07
C GLY A 47 -3.38 -5.19 8.21
N ASN A 48 -4.14 -4.19 8.69
CA ASN A 48 -4.23 -2.88 8.04
C ASN A 48 -2.93 -2.09 8.26
N CYS A 49 -2.21 -1.79 7.18
CA CYS A 49 -1.03 -0.92 7.23
C CYS A 49 -1.48 0.54 7.32
N ASN A 50 -1.03 1.28 8.34
CA ASN A 50 -1.26 2.73 8.41
C ASN A 50 -0.31 3.50 7.46
N LEU A 51 -0.66 4.74 7.12
CA LEU A 51 0.12 5.58 6.19
C LEU A 51 1.59 5.74 6.62
N ALA A 52 1.85 5.89 7.92
CA ALA A 52 3.21 6.06 8.43
C ALA A 52 4.08 4.83 8.17
N THR A 53 3.54 3.64 8.41
CA THR A 53 4.22 2.36 8.18
C THR A 53 4.46 2.12 6.68
N ALA A 54 3.45 2.42 5.84
CA ALA A 54 3.59 2.31 4.39
C ALA A 54 4.68 3.27 3.84
N ARG A 55 4.74 4.52 4.32
CA ARG A 55 5.80 5.47 3.95
C ARG A 55 7.20 4.98 4.37
N ALA A 56 7.33 4.41 5.57
CA ALA A 56 8.59 3.84 6.04
C ALA A 56 9.05 2.67 5.15
N LEU A 57 8.13 1.79 4.76
CA LEU A 57 8.41 0.69 3.84
C LEU A 57 8.90 1.18 2.47
N VAL A 58 8.21 2.18 1.90
CA VAL A 58 8.64 2.84 0.65
C VAL A 58 10.05 3.41 0.79
N ALA A 59 10.35 4.09 1.90
CA ALA A 59 11.66 4.68 2.13
C ALA A 59 12.77 3.63 2.23
N VAL A 60 12.50 2.46 2.82
CA VAL A 60 13.47 1.36 2.90
C VAL A 60 13.71 0.76 1.51
N LEU A 61 12.64 0.43 0.78
CA LEU A 61 12.74 -0.18 -0.54
C LEU A 61 13.47 0.74 -1.54
N ARG A 62 13.23 2.05 -1.51
CA ARG A 62 13.96 3.03 -2.35
C ARG A 62 15.47 3.10 -2.11
N ARG A 63 15.96 2.63 -0.97
CA ARG A 63 17.38 2.66 -0.61
C ARG A 63 18.15 1.43 -1.13
N VAL A 64 17.45 0.47 -1.72
CA VAL A 64 18.01 -0.79 -2.21
C VAL A 64 18.46 -0.65 -3.67
#